data_AF-A0A7W7SYB2-F1
#
_entry.id   AF-A0A7W7SYB2-F1
#
_cell.length_a   1.000
_cell.length_b   1.000
_cell.length_c   1.000
_cell.angle_alpha   90.00
_cell.angle_beta   90.00
_cell.angle_gamma   90.00
#
_symmetry.space_group_name_H-M   'P 1'
#
loop_
_entity.id
_entity.type
_entity.pdbx_description
1 polymer ?
#
loop_
_entity_poly.entity_id
_entity_poly.type
_entity_poly.pdbx_seq_one_letter_code
_entity_poly.pdbx_strand_id
1 'polypeptide(L)'
;MDLDGQAENVKHLEFIQGVITRVANSSFLIKGWTLTVTAALLGFAAQGSSRRLTLIGLVAVVGFWVLDAFYLRQERLYRKLYDDVRRDLDFERFSMDVRPYRKAVPLWRVLFSRTLLVFYGALVLVTLAILIFAPIVQKIR
;
A
#
# COMPACT_ATOMS: atom_id res chain seq x y z
N MET A 1 18.27 -13.04 36.71
CA MET A 1 18.17 -12.65 35.29
C MET A 1 16.90 -13.29 34.75
N ASP A 2 15.87 -12.47 34.67
CA ASP A 2 14.63 -12.75 35.37
C ASP A 2 13.47 -13.02 34.39
N LEU A 3 12.50 -13.82 34.83
CA LEU A 3 11.27 -14.15 34.10
C LEU A 3 10.57 -12.89 33.54
N ASP A 4 10.73 -11.76 34.22
CA ASP A 4 10.21 -10.45 33.84
C ASP A 4 10.77 -9.95 32.49
N GLY A 5 12.06 -10.17 32.21
CA GLY A 5 12.67 -9.74 30.95
C GLY A 5 12.14 -10.51 29.74
N GLN A 6 11.85 -11.80 29.91
CA GLN A 6 11.24 -12.61 28.85
C GLN A 6 9.78 -12.21 28.60
N ALA A 7 9.03 -11.93 29.66
CA ALA A 7 7.65 -11.45 29.56
C ALA A 7 7.56 -10.09 28.83
N GLU A 8 8.48 -9.17 29.13
CA GLU A 8 8.57 -7.87 28.46
C GLU A 8 8.90 -8.01 26.97
N ASN A 9 9.85 -8.88 26.59
CA ASN A 9 10.19 -9.14 25.19
C ASN A 9 9.00 -9.71 24.40
N VAL A 10 8.28 -10.68 24.97
CA VAL A 10 7.04 -11.21 24.37
C VAL A 10 6.02 -10.09 24.18
N LYS A 11 5.86 -9.22 25.19
CA LYS A 11 4.94 -8.08 25.12
C LYS A 11 5.32 -7.07 24.04
N HIS A 12 6.61 -6.78 23.88
CA HIS A 12 7.10 -5.88 22.84
C HIS A 12 6.82 -6.45 21.44
N LEU A 13 7.07 -7.75 21.24
CA LEU A 13 6.73 -8.46 20.00
C LEU A 13 5.23 -8.41 19.70
N GLU A 14 4.36 -8.59 20.71
CA GLU A 14 2.91 -8.44 20.56
C GLU A 14 2.52 -7.03 20.10
N PHE A 15 3.13 -5.98 20.66
CA PHE A 15 2.85 -4.61 20.24
C PHE A 15 3.29 -4.34 18.81
N ILE A 16 4.48 -4.80 18.41
CA ILE A 16 4.97 -4.68 17.03
C ILE A 16 4.02 -5.43 16.08
N GLN A 17 3.61 -6.65 16.44
CA GLN A 17 2.66 -7.42 15.66
C GLN A 17 1.31 -6.70 15.53
N GLY A 18 0.83 -6.04 16.59
CA GLY A 18 -0.36 -5.20 16.54
C GLY A 18 -0.26 -4.06 15.52
N VAL A 19 0.92 -3.41 15.43
CA VAL A 19 1.17 -2.37 14.42
C VAL A 19 1.20 -2.97 13.01
N ILE A 20 1.86 -4.10 12.81
CA ILE A 20 1.94 -4.80 11.51
C ILE A 20 0.52 -5.13 11.01
N THR A 21 -0.33 -5.71 11.87
CA THR A 21 -1.72 -6.05 11.52
C THR A 21 -2.52 -4.80 11.13
N ARG A 22 -2.39 -3.71 11.90
CA ARG A 22 -3.08 -2.44 11.58
C ARG A 22 -2.66 -1.89 10.23
N VAL A 23 -1.37 -1.86 9.93
CA VAL A 23 -0.81 -1.35 8.67
C VAL A 23 -1.23 -2.23 7.48
N ALA A 24 -1.21 -3.55 7.64
CA ALA A 24 -1.69 -4.49 6.62
C ALA A 24 -3.18 -4.29 6.32
N ASN A 25 -4.00 -4.10 7.34
CA ASN A 25 -5.42 -3.79 7.18
C ASN A 25 -5.64 -2.45 6.46
N SER A 26 -4.88 -1.40 6.80
CA SER A 26 -4.94 -0.13 6.08
C SER A 26 -4.58 -0.26 4.59
N SER A 27 -3.54 -1.02 4.27
CA SER A 27 -3.15 -1.34 2.88
C SER A 27 -4.29 -2.06 2.13
N PHE A 28 -4.90 -3.07 2.74
CA PHE A 28 -6.03 -3.78 2.15
C PHE A 28 -7.23 -2.87 1.88
N LEU A 29 -7.60 -2.01 2.85
CA LEU A 29 -8.68 -1.04 2.69
C LEU A 29 -8.41 -0.07 1.55
N ILE A 30 -7.18 0.42 1.40
CA ILE A 30 -6.80 1.32 0.30
C ILE A 30 -7.00 0.65 -1.05
N LYS A 31 -6.62 -0.63 -1.20
CA LYS A 31 -6.87 -1.36 -2.45
C LYS A 31 -8.35 -1.47 -2.77
N GLY A 32 -9.18 -1.75 -1.76
CA GLY A 32 -10.64 -1.77 -1.89
C GLY A 32 -11.19 -0.41 -2.35
N TRP A 33 -10.81 0.67 -1.68
CA TRP A 33 -11.22 2.03 -2.07
C TRP A 33 -10.71 2.45 -3.44
N THR A 34 -9.50 2.03 -3.81
CA THR A 34 -8.96 2.25 -5.16
C THR A 34 -9.90 1.65 -6.19
N LEU A 35 -10.27 0.37 -6.03
CA LEU A 35 -11.15 -0.33 -6.95
C LEU A 35 -12.52 0.34 -7.04
N THR A 36 -13.14 0.67 -5.91
CA THR A 36 -14.46 1.32 -5.85
C THR A 36 -14.46 2.69 -6.53
N VAL A 37 -13.52 3.56 -6.19
CA VAL A 37 -13.42 4.91 -6.78
C VAL A 37 -13.12 4.83 -8.28
N THR A 38 -12.22 3.94 -8.68
CA THR A 38 -11.86 3.76 -10.10
C THR A 38 -13.05 3.24 -10.90
N ALA A 39 -13.76 2.22 -10.40
CA ALA A 39 -14.94 1.67 -11.04
C ALA A 39 -16.06 2.72 -11.17
N ALA A 40 -16.30 3.52 -10.13
CA ALA A 40 -17.29 4.60 -10.17
C ALA A 40 -16.93 5.63 -11.25
N LEU A 41 -15.68 6.12 -11.26
CA LEU A 41 -15.23 7.12 -12.24
C LEU A 41 -15.27 6.59 -13.68
N LEU A 42 -14.89 5.33 -13.90
CA LEU A 42 -14.97 4.69 -15.20
C LEU A 42 -16.43 4.46 -15.65
N GLY A 43 -17.31 4.06 -14.74
CA GLY A 43 -18.75 3.92 -14.99
C GLY A 43 -19.40 5.25 -15.40
N PHE A 44 -19.04 6.35 -14.72
CA PHE A 44 -19.48 7.69 -15.12
C PHE A 44 -18.87 8.14 -16.46
N ALA A 45 -17.61 7.81 -16.73
CA ALA A 45 -16.99 8.11 -18.02
C ALA A 45 -17.72 7.42 -19.19
N ALA A 46 -18.22 6.20 -18.98
CA ALA A 46 -18.96 5.46 -20.00
C ALA A 46 -20.32 6.09 -20.38
N GLN A 47 -20.93 6.88 -19.50
CA GLN A 47 -22.26 7.49 -19.70
C GLN A 47 -22.24 8.80 -20.51
N GLY A 48 -21.13 9.12 -21.18
CA GLY A 48 -21.00 10.31 -22.02
C GLY A 48 -20.11 11.39 -21.45
N SER A 49 -19.37 11.09 -20.38
CA SER A 49 -18.45 12.06 -19.79
C SER A 49 -17.06 12.01 -20.42
N SER A 50 -16.53 13.22 -20.56
CA SER A 50 -15.28 13.56 -21.23
C SER A 50 -14.05 12.83 -20.68
N ARG A 51 -13.03 12.71 -21.55
CA ARG A 51 -11.64 12.31 -21.28
C ARG A 51 -11.08 12.81 -19.93
N ARG A 52 -11.58 13.95 -19.43
CA ARG A 52 -11.21 14.54 -18.12
C ARG A 52 -11.55 13.62 -16.94
N LEU A 53 -12.72 12.97 -16.91
CA LEU A 53 -13.09 12.08 -15.78
C LEU A 53 -12.20 10.84 -15.75
N THR A 54 -11.90 10.24 -16.91
CA THR A 54 -10.96 9.11 -16.99
C THR A 54 -9.55 9.52 -16.55
N LEU A 55 -9.10 10.74 -16.88
CA LEU A 55 -7.83 11.28 -16.39
C LEU A 55 -7.84 11.50 -14.88
N ILE A 56 -8.93 12.00 -14.30
CA ILE A 56 -9.10 12.11 -12.84
C ILE A 56 -9.03 10.72 -12.18
N GLY A 57 -9.68 9.72 -12.77
CA GLY A 57 -9.58 8.32 -12.33
C GLY A 57 -8.16 7.80 -12.35
N LEU A 58 -7.40 8.07 -13.41
CA LEU A 58 -5.99 7.69 -13.50
C LEU A 58 -5.14 8.35 -12.40
N VAL A 59 -5.34 9.65 -12.14
CA VAL A 59 -4.66 10.37 -11.06
C VAL A 59 -5.01 9.76 -9.70
N ALA A 60 -6.28 9.42 -9.46
CA ALA A 60 -6.71 8.77 -8.24
C ALA A 60 -6.03 7.40 -8.05
N VAL A 61 -5.97 6.57 -9.11
CA VAL A 61 -5.27 5.27 -9.09
C VAL A 61 -3.80 5.44 -8.71
N VAL A 62 -3.10 6.39 -9.32
CA VAL A 62 -1.68 6.67 -9.01
C VAL A 62 -1.51 7.17 -7.58
N GLY A 63 -2.39 8.06 -7.10
CA GLY A 63 -2.38 8.55 -5.73
C GLY A 63 -2.54 7.43 -4.71
N PHE A 64 -3.51 6.53 -4.94
CA PHE A 64 -3.68 5.36 -4.10
C PHE A 64 -2.51 4.37 -4.19
N TRP A 65 -1.89 4.22 -5.36
CA TRP A 65 -0.71 3.35 -5.50
C TRP A 65 0.45 3.83 -4.62
N VAL A 66 0.73 5.13 -4.62
CA VAL A 66 1.76 5.72 -3.76
C VAL A 66 1.42 5.54 -2.28
N LEU A 67 0.16 5.75 -1.92
CA LEU A 67 -0.31 5.58 -0.54
C LEU A 67 -0.19 4.12 -0.08
N ASP A 68 -0.60 3.16 -0.90
CA ASP A 68 -0.48 1.73 -0.59
C ASP A 68 0.99 1.30 -0.47
N ALA A 69 1.86 1.83 -1.33
CA ALA A 69 3.31 1.63 -1.21
C ALA A 69 3.88 2.19 0.10
N PHE A 70 3.33 3.29 0.61
CA PHE A 70 3.69 3.80 1.94
C PHE A 70 3.32 2.81 3.05
N TYR A 71 2.09 2.28 3.07
CA TYR A 71 1.69 1.29 4.08
C TYR A 71 2.50 0.01 3.98
N LEU A 72 2.68 -0.54 2.77
CA LEU A 72 3.51 -1.73 2.56
C LEU A 72 4.98 -1.49 2.96
N ARG A 73 5.49 -0.27 2.80
CA ARG A 73 6.83 0.08 3.28
C ARG A 73 6.88 0.06 4.80
N GLN A 74 5.89 0.63 5.48
CA GLN A 74 5.84 0.63 6.95
C GLN A 74 5.77 -0.80 7.49
N GLU A 75 4.94 -1.66 6.90
CA GLU A 75 4.86 -3.07 7.26
C GLU A 75 6.24 -3.76 7.18
N ARG A 76 6.97 -3.56 6.09
CA ARG A 76 8.32 -4.11 5.92
C ARG A 76 9.34 -3.55 6.93
N LEU A 77 9.18 -2.29 7.34
CA LEU A 77 10.04 -1.67 8.36
C LEU A 77 9.75 -2.26 9.74
N TYR A 78 8.48 -2.42 10.11
CA TYR A 78 8.09 -3.05 11.37
C TYR A 78 8.44 -4.54 11.41
N ARG A 79 8.40 -5.25 10.28
CA ARG A 79 8.91 -6.63 10.21
C ARG A 79 10.41 -6.73 10.51
N LYS A 80 11.21 -5.76 10.06
CA LYS A 80 12.64 -5.72 10.40
C LYS A 80 12.86 -5.43 11.89
N LEU A 81 12.09 -4.49 12.45
CA LEU A 81 12.10 -4.25 13.88
C LEU A 81 11.69 -5.51 14.67
N TYR A 82 10.66 -6.23 14.22
CA TYR A 82 10.24 -7.50 14.81
C TYR A 82 11.34 -8.57 14.76
N ASP A 83 11.98 -8.73 13.60
CA ASP A 83 13.06 -9.70 13.40
C ASP A 83 14.26 -9.41 14.30
N ASP A 84 14.58 -8.13 14.51
CA ASP A 84 15.62 -7.73 15.43
C ASP A 84 15.18 -7.99 16.87
N VAL A 85 14.00 -7.51 17.30
CA VAL A 85 13.47 -7.73 18.67
C VAL A 85 13.42 -9.21 19.05
N ARG A 86 13.08 -10.08 18.10
CA ARG A 86 13.07 -11.54 18.31
C ARG A 86 14.46 -12.13 18.59
N ARG A 87 15.52 -11.53 18.07
CA ARG A 87 16.90 -12.03 18.17
C ARG A 87 17.63 -11.60 19.45
N ASP A 88 16.93 -10.89 20.34
CA ASP A 88 17.47 -10.36 21.60
C ASP A 88 18.78 -9.57 21.42
N LEU A 89 18.91 -8.83 20.29
CA LEU A 89 19.96 -7.82 20.16
C LEU A 89 19.70 -6.71 21.19
N ASP A 90 20.73 -5.98 21.58
CA ASP A 90 20.62 -4.96 22.62
C ASP A 90 19.79 -3.76 22.10
N PHE A 91 18.46 -3.83 22.19
CA PHE A 91 17.53 -2.77 21.77
C PHE A 91 16.83 -2.13 22.97
N GLU A 92 16.56 -0.84 22.81
CA GLU A 92 15.77 -0.08 23.77
C GLU A 92 14.37 -0.70 23.91
N ARG A 93 14.05 -1.16 25.13
CA ARG A 93 12.79 -1.85 25.44
C ARG A 93 11.59 -1.01 25.03
N PHE A 94 10.62 -1.66 24.38
CA PHE A 94 9.39 -1.03 23.88
C PHE A 94 9.60 0.08 22.84
N SER A 95 10.81 0.24 22.28
CA SER A 95 11.03 1.18 21.18
C SER A 95 10.24 0.78 19.94
N MET A 96 9.58 1.76 19.33
CA MET A 96 8.86 1.63 18.05
C MET A 96 9.60 2.38 16.93
N ASP A 97 10.89 2.66 17.13
CA ASP A 97 11.66 3.41 16.18
C ASP A 97 12.08 2.55 14.98
N VAL A 98 11.46 2.82 13.84
CA VAL A 98 11.80 2.17 12.57
C VAL A 98 12.79 2.96 11.71
N ARG A 99 13.28 4.12 12.18
CA ARG A 99 14.24 4.97 11.45
C ARG A 99 15.51 4.22 11.03
N PRO A 100 16.12 3.34 11.85
CA PRO A 100 17.32 2.60 11.46
C PRO A 100 17.13 1.76 10.19
N TYR A 101 15.93 1.22 9.99
CA TYR A 101 15.61 0.33 8.87
C TYR A 101 15.21 1.07 7.58
N ARG A 102 15.01 2.39 7.61
CA ARG A 102 14.48 3.18 6.47
C ARG A 102 15.32 3.05 5.20
N LYS A 103 16.65 2.98 5.33
CA LYS A 103 17.58 2.80 4.20
C LYS A 103 17.45 1.41 3.57
N ALA A 104 17.14 0.41 4.40
CA ALA A 104 17.04 -0.97 3.98
C ALA A 104 15.71 -1.30 3.28
N VAL A 105 14.72 -0.39 3.33
CA VAL A 105 13.45 -0.49 2.62
C VAL A 105 13.14 0.83 1.91
N PRO A 106 13.80 1.13 0.78
CA PRO A 106 13.54 2.36 0.02
C PRO A 106 12.14 2.34 -0.60
N LEU A 107 11.44 3.49 -0.56
CA LEU A 107 10.05 3.60 -1.01
C LEU A 107 9.87 3.20 -2.48
N TRP A 108 10.80 3.58 -3.35
CA TRP A 108 10.73 3.28 -4.78
C TRP A 108 10.74 1.76 -5.04
N ARG A 109 11.53 0.98 -4.28
CA ARG A 109 11.52 -0.50 -4.38
C ARG A 109 10.20 -1.12 -3.93
N VAL A 110 9.47 -0.45 -3.03
CA VAL A 110 8.15 -0.90 -2.58
C VAL A 110 7.09 -0.53 -3.61
N LEU A 111 7.15 0.69 -4.17
CA LEU A 111 6.27 1.18 -5.21
C LEU A 111 6.26 0.22 -6.42
N PHE A 112 7.44 -0.21 -6.85
CA PHE A 112 7.63 -1.18 -7.94
C PHE A 112 7.71 -2.64 -7.47
N SER A 113 7.11 -2.97 -6.33
CA SER A 113 7.07 -4.37 -5.89
C SER A 113 6.03 -5.17 -6.68
N ARG A 114 6.29 -6.48 -6.85
CA ARG A 114 5.45 -7.38 -7.66
C ARG A 114 3.96 -7.30 -7.29
N THR A 115 3.64 -7.25 -6.00
CA THR A 115 2.25 -7.22 -5.52
C THR A 115 1.52 -5.93 -5.90
N LEU A 116 2.20 -4.78 -5.81
CA LEU A 116 1.61 -3.51 -6.21
C LEU A 116 1.57 -3.35 -7.72
N LEU A 117 2.62 -3.80 -8.43
CA LEU A 117 2.67 -3.74 -9.89
C LEU A 117 1.56 -4.56 -10.55
N VAL A 118 1.28 -5.76 -10.06
CA VAL A 118 0.18 -6.57 -10.63
C VAL A 118 -1.16 -5.89 -10.40
N PHE A 119 -1.43 -5.41 -9.18
CA PHE A 119 -2.71 -4.79 -8.84
C PHE A 119 -2.92 -3.44 -9.52
N TYR A 120 -2.03 -2.48 -9.29
CA TYR A 120 -2.14 -1.13 -9.85
C TYR A 120 -1.80 -1.09 -11.33
N GLY A 121 -0.89 -1.94 -11.81
CA GLY A 121 -0.60 -2.06 -13.24
C GLY A 121 -1.82 -2.56 -14.02
N ALA A 122 -2.53 -3.57 -13.52
CA ALA A 122 -3.78 -4.01 -14.15
C ALA A 122 -4.84 -2.89 -14.18
N LEU A 123 -5.03 -2.17 -13.06
CA LEU A 123 -5.96 -1.04 -13.01
C LEU A 123 -5.59 0.07 -14.00
N VAL A 124 -4.32 0.48 -14.03
CA VAL A 124 -3.82 1.49 -14.98
C VAL A 124 -4.02 1.03 -16.42
N LEU A 125 -3.71 -0.23 -16.75
CA LEU A 125 -3.91 -0.77 -18.09
C LEU A 125 -5.38 -0.72 -18.52
N VAL A 126 -6.31 -1.10 -17.64
CA VAL A 126 -7.75 -1.01 -17.91
C VAL A 126 -8.19 0.44 -18.09
N THR A 127 -7.76 1.34 -17.21
CA THR A 127 -8.08 2.77 -17.32
C THR A 127 -7.54 3.38 -18.62
N LEU A 128 -6.33 3.02 -19.03
CA LEU A 128 -5.71 3.47 -20.28
C LEU A 128 -6.42 2.90 -21.51
N ALA A 129 -6.79 1.63 -21.49
CA ALA A 129 -7.57 1.02 -22.57
C ALA A 129 -8.88 1.79 -22.77
N ILE A 130 -9.63 2.06 -21.71
CA ILE A 130 -10.87 2.85 -21.78
C ILE A 130 -10.59 4.25 -22.31
N LEU A 131 -9.53 4.92 -21.82
CA LEU A 131 -9.15 6.27 -22.27
C LEU A 131 -8.88 6.34 -23.78
N ILE A 132 -8.30 5.29 -24.36
CA ILE A 132 -7.92 5.22 -25.79
C ILE A 132 -9.10 4.76 -26.66
N PHE A 133 -9.86 3.74 -26.24
CA PHE A 133 -10.91 3.13 -27.05
C PHE A 133 -12.27 3.83 -26.94
N ALA A 134 -12.62 4.42 -25.80
CA ALA A 134 -13.89 5.14 -25.62
C ALA A 134 -14.15 6.22 -26.70
N PRO A 135 -13.18 7.09 -27.08
CA PRO A 135 -13.42 8.09 -28.13
C PRO A 135 -13.61 7.46 -29.53
N ILE A 136 -13.03 6.28 -29.79
CA ILE A 136 -13.20 5.57 -31.07
C ILE A 136 -14.62 5.04 -31.18
N VAL A 137 -15.12 4.42 -30.11
CA VAL A 137 -16.48 3.85 -30.04
C VAL A 137 -17.54 4.95 -30.14
N GLN A 138 -17.34 6.08 -29.45
CA GLN A 138 -18.27 7.22 -29.50
C GLN A 138 -18.34 7.88 -30.88
N LYS A 139 -17.28 7.80 -31.70
CA LYS A 139 -17.25 8.39 -33.05
C LYS A 139 -17.98 7.53 -34.11
N ILE A 140 -18.16 6.24 -33.84
CA ILE A 140 -18.82 5.28 -34.75
C ILE A 140 -20.35 5.27 -34.55
N ARG A 141 -20.82 5.73 -33.38
CA ARG A 141 -22.23 5.81 -33.01
C ARG A 141 -22.83 7.16 -33.42
#